data_AF-A0A6D2G7V8-F1
#
_entry.id   AF-A0A6D2G7V8-F1
#
_cell.length_a   1.000
_cell.length_b   1.000
_cell.length_c   1.000
_cell.angle_alpha   90.00
_cell.angle_beta   90.00
_cell.angle_gamma   90.00
#
_symmetry.space_group_name_H-M   'P 1'
#
loop_
_entity.id
_entity.type
_entity.pdbx_description
1 polymer ?
#
loop_
_entity_poly.entity_id
_entity_poly.type
_entity_poly.pdbx_seq_one_letter_code
_entity_poly.pdbx_strand_id
1 'polypeptide(L)'
;MIVLWGAIRKKPVIPLMLSACVLALFLGVIMQGLSIKQGLDAFIDGFDIAMFPQGAEGVVADVPRLLNRGGMFSMMGTILLVFCAFSFAGALTLTGALTIIINRLLTIIHSVGQLIAATIGTTILVTGATSDGKLALLVPAELFKDAYRRMGLDTKNLSRTIEDAGTVIEPLLPWTSAGVYMATTLGVSTLDLLPWAIQCYAAIFFALIYGFSGIGIARTATASEKSPQSSVTE
;
A
#
# COMPACT_ATOMS: atom_id res chain seq x y z
N MET A 1 12.97 17.55 -6.75
CA MET A 1 13.59 17.14 -8.03
C MET A 1 14.54 15.94 -7.91
N ILE A 2 15.38 15.84 -6.86
CA ILE A 2 16.29 14.69 -6.68
C ILE A 2 15.56 13.34 -6.63
N VAL A 3 14.40 13.29 -5.98
CA VAL A 3 13.55 12.09 -5.87
C VAL A 3 13.05 11.65 -7.24
N LEU A 4 12.52 12.57 -8.04
CA LEU A 4 12.01 12.29 -9.39
C LEU A 4 13.14 11.78 -10.30
N TRP A 5 14.31 12.41 -10.22
CA TRP A 5 15.48 11.95 -10.96
C TRP A 5 15.94 10.55 -10.54
N GLY A 6 15.96 10.27 -9.24
CA GLY A 6 16.33 8.96 -8.70
C GLY A 6 15.33 7.86 -9.05
N ALA A 7 14.04 8.19 -9.10
CA ALA A 7 12.97 7.29 -9.55
C ALA A 7 13.12 6.93 -11.03
N ILE A 8 13.37 7.92 -11.91
CA ILE A 8 13.60 7.69 -13.34
C ILE A 8 14.84 6.81 -13.56
N ARG A 9 15.90 7.01 -12.75
CA ARG A 9 17.14 6.21 -12.81
C ARG A 9 17.10 4.88 -12.05
N LYS A 10 15.93 4.47 -11.52
CA LYS A 10 15.75 3.21 -10.77
C LYS A 10 16.78 3.00 -9.66
N LYS A 11 17.19 4.09 -9.00
CA LYS A 11 18.13 4.03 -7.86
C LYS A 11 17.40 3.51 -6.61
N PRO A 12 18.12 2.87 -5.66
CA PRO A 12 17.51 2.38 -4.43
C PRO A 12 16.83 3.52 -3.67
N VAL A 13 15.57 3.29 -3.26
CA VAL A 13 14.68 4.33 -2.70
C VAL A 13 15.16 4.82 -1.34
N ILE A 14 15.66 3.92 -0.48
CA ILE A 14 16.09 4.24 0.88
C ILE A 14 17.18 5.33 0.91
N PRO A 15 18.35 5.15 0.25
CA PRO A 15 19.38 6.19 0.24
C PRO A 15 18.94 7.46 -0.50
N LEU A 16 18.07 7.33 -1.50
CA LEU A 16 17.52 8.48 -2.21
C LEU A 16 16.68 9.37 -1.29
N MET A 17 15.77 8.76 -0.50
CA MET A 17 14.94 9.48 0.48
C MET A 17 15.80 10.15 1.55
N LEU A 18 16.77 9.43 2.12
CA LEU A 18 17.68 9.99 3.13
C LEU A 18 18.48 11.18 2.58
N SER A 19 19.02 11.05 1.37
CA SER A 19 19.75 12.15 0.72
C SER A 19 18.87 13.37 0.46
N ALA A 20 17.59 13.16 0.12
CA ALA A 20 16.63 14.24 -0.08
C ALA A 20 16.31 14.96 1.24
N CYS A 21 16.15 14.24 2.35
CA CYS A 21 15.95 14.82 3.67
C CYS A 21 17.16 15.68 4.10
N VAL A 22 18.38 15.17 3.92
CA VAL A 22 19.61 15.92 4.25
C VAL A 22 19.71 17.19 3.39
N LEU A 23 19.43 17.09 2.08
CA LEU A 23 19.42 18.25 1.20
C LEU A 23 18.32 19.25 1.58
N ALA A 24 17.15 18.78 2.01
CA ALA A 24 16.06 19.65 2.47
C ALA A 24 16.46 20.42 3.75
N LEU A 25 17.12 19.76 4.71
CA LEU A 25 17.68 20.42 5.89
C LEU A 25 18.72 21.48 5.50
N PHE A 26 19.63 21.14 4.58
CA PHE A 26 20.66 22.07 4.11
C PHE A 26 20.06 23.31 3.42
N LEU A 27 19.05 23.12 2.57
CA LEU A 27 18.33 24.22 1.93
C LEU A 27 17.53 25.05 2.93
N GLY A 28 16.91 24.43 3.93
CA GLY A 28 16.20 25.13 5.01
C GLY A 28 17.11 26.04 5.83
N VAL A 29 18.34 25.59 6.12
CA VAL A 29 19.33 26.41 6.85
C VAL A 29 19.81 27.58 6.01
N ILE A 30 20.15 27.35 4.73
CA ILE A 30 20.77 28.38 3.88
C ILE A 30 19.74 29.38 3.33
N MET A 31 18.60 28.89 2.84
CA MET A 31 17.63 29.73 2.13
C MET A 31 16.51 30.28 3.02
N GLN A 32 16.11 29.53 4.06
CA GLN A 32 15.02 29.93 4.96
C GLN A 32 15.52 30.49 6.30
N GLY A 33 16.83 30.42 6.59
CA GLY A 33 17.42 30.93 7.82
C GLY A 33 17.04 30.13 9.07
N LEU A 34 16.55 28.90 8.90
CA LEU A 34 16.21 28.01 10.02
C LEU A 34 17.49 27.51 10.71
N SER A 35 17.45 27.41 12.03
CA SER A 35 18.53 26.72 12.74
C SER A 35 18.51 25.21 12.46
N ILE A 36 19.68 24.56 12.54
CA ILE A 36 19.78 23.10 12.38
C ILE A 36 18.88 22.38 13.40
N LYS A 37 18.79 22.93 14.62
CA LYS A 37 17.92 22.38 15.67
C LYS A 37 16.45 22.43 15.26
N GLN A 38 15.96 23.57 14.77
CA GLN A 38 14.58 23.69 14.29
C GLN A 38 14.30 22.77 13.10
N GLY A 39 15.28 22.56 12.21
CA GLY A 39 15.14 21.60 11.11
C GLY A 39 14.98 20.15 11.60
N LEU A 40 15.74 19.77 12.64
CA LEU A 40 15.62 18.45 13.29
C LEU A 40 14.31 18.32 14.08
N ASP A 41 13.90 19.35 14.81
CA ASP A 41 12.63 19.38 15.54
C ASP A 41 11.45 19.26 14.55
N ALA A 42 11.50 19.96 13.41
CA ALA A 42 10.51 19.83 12.34
C ALA A 42 10.45 18.43 11.71
N PHE A 43 11.57 17.71 11.69
CA PHE A 43 11.63 16.33 11.20
C PHE A 43 11.01 15.33 12.20
N ILE A 44 11.23 15.54 13.50
CA ILE A 44 10.79 14.65 14.57
C ILE A 44 9.32 14.91 14.94
N ASP A 45 9.00 16.15 15.30
CA ASP A 45 7.69 16.55 15.82
C ASP A 45 6.74 16.97 14.68
N GLY A 46 7.30 17.48 13.59
CA GLY A 46 6.57 18.00 12.45
C GLY A 46 6.81 19.48 12.25
N PHE A 47 6.62 19.93 11.02
CA PHE A 47 6.77 21.34 10.70
C PHE A 47 5.63 22.15 11.33
N ASP A 48 5.98 23.29 11.94
CA ASP A 48 5.04 24.31 12.41
C ASP A 48 5.43 25.67 11.81
N ILE A 49 4.46 26.43 11.29
CA ILE A 49 4.68 27.79 10.77
C ILE A 49 5.24 28.73 11.84
N ALA A 50 4.99 28.48 13.13
CA ALA A 50 5.61 29.21 14.23
C ALA A 50 7.15 29.08 14.26
N MET A 51 7.74 28.12 13.55
CA MET A 51 9.18 27.98 13.40
C MET A 51 9.79 29.05 12.46
N PHE A 52 8.98 29.73 11.65
CA PHE A 52 9.47 30.83 10.82
C PHE A 52 9.52 32.15 11.60
N PRO A 53 10.66 32.87 11.55
CA PRO A 53 10.82 34.14 12.25
C PRO A 53 9.87 35.25 11.75
N GLN A 54 9.32 35.11 10.53
CA GLN A 54 8.44 36.11 9.91
C GLN A 54 6.96 35.93 10.28
N GLY A 55 6.61 34.89 11.05
CA GLY A 55 5.23 34.59 11.43
C GLY A 55 4.34 34.19 10.23
N ALA A 56 3.06 33.93 10.49
CA ALA A 56 2.07 33.51 9.49
C ALA A 56 1.38 34.69 8.78
N GLU A 57 1.89 35.91 8.93
CA GLU A 57 1.22 37.11 8.40
C GLU A 57 1.21 37.10 6.86
N GLY A 58 0.01 37.03 6.29
CA GLY A 58 -0.20 36.98 4.84
C GLY A 58 -0.26 35.57 4.22
N VAL A 59 -0.15 34.50 5.03
CA VAL A 59 -0.23 33.12 4.53
C VAL A 59 -1.68 32.65 4.47
N VAL A 60 -2.11 32.10 3.33
CA VAL A 60 -3.45 31.50 3.14
C VAL A 60 -3.66 30.38 4.16
N ALA A 61 -4.82 30.33 4.82
CA ALA A 61 -5.13 29.40 5.92
C ALA A 61 -4.94 27.90 5.58
N ASP A 62 -5.02 27.51 4.31
CA ASP A 62 -4.75 26.14 3.86
C ASP A 62 -3.26 25.75 3.92
N VAL A 63 -2.35 26.70 3.79
CA VAL A 63 -0.90 26.42 3.82
C VAL A 63 -0.44 25.93 5.20
N PRO A 64 -0.80 26.56 6.34
CA PRO A 64 -0.61 26.00 7.68
C PRO A 64 -1.18 24.59 7.82
N ARG A 65 -2.40 24.38 7.33
CA ARG A 65 -3.08 23.08 7.45
C ARG A 65 -2.35 21.97 6.67
N LEU A 66 -1.75 22.29 5.53
CA LEU A 66 -1.01 21.33 4.70
C LEU A 66 0.41 21.09 5.21
N LEU A 67 1.07 22.11 5.75
CA LEU A 67 2.43 22.01 6.27
C LEU A 67 2.48 21.36 7.66
N ASN A 68 1.48 21.61 8.51
CA ASN A 68 1.40 21.08 9.87
C ASN A 68 0.73 19.68 9.89
N ARG A 69 1.33 18.71 9.19
CA ARG A 69 0.85 17.30 9.13
C ARG A 69 1.55 16.34 10.10
N GLY A 70 2.44 16.86 10.94
CA GLY A 70 3.22 16.09 11.91
C GLY A 70 4.47 15.43 11.32
N GLY A 71 5.40 15.05 12.18
CA GLY A 71 6.70 14.47 11.82
C GLY A 71 6.79 12.96 12.06
N MET A 72 7.98 12.48 12.41
CA MET A 72 8.21 11.06 12.70
C MET A 72 7.31 10.52 13.82
N PHE A 73 7.03 11.32 14.86
CA PHE A 73 6.17 10.88 15.96
C PHE A 73 4.73 10.62 15.52
N SER A 74 4.18 11.42 14.61
CA SER A 74 2.81 11.19 14.09
C SER A 74 2.71 9.90 13.26
N MET A 75 3.83 9.41 12.74
CA MET A 75 3.93 8.14 11.99
C MET A 75 4.34 6.94 12.85
N MET A 76 4.70 7.13 14.13
CA MET A 76 5.19 6.05 14.99
C MET A 76 4.18 4.91 15.15
N GLY A 77 2.89 5.24 15.32
CA GLY A 77 1.83 4.24 15.43
C GLY A 77 1.79 3.30 14.22
N THR A 78 1.91 3.88 13.02
CA THR A 78 2.02 3.10 11.79
C THR A 78 3.26 2.20 11.77
N ILE A 79 4.43 2.72 12.16
CA ILE A 79 5.68 1.94 12.16
C ILE A 79 5.56 0.74 13.11
N LEU A 80 5.01 0.93 14.30
CA LEU A 80 4.79 -0.14 15.28
C LEU A 80 3.84 -1.20 14.75
N LEU A 81 2.74 -0.81 14.10
CA LEU A 81 1.81 -1.75 13.48
C LEU A 81 2.49 -2.59 12.41
N VAL A 82 3.29 -1.96 11.54
CA VAL A 82 4.06 -2.67 10.52
C VAL A 82 5.07 -3.65 11.15
N PHE A 83 5.76 -3.23 12.21
CA PHE A 83 6.71 -4.09 12.92
C PHE A 83 6.02 -5.30 13.58
N CYS A 84 4.89 -5.07 14.26
CA CYS A 84 4.08 -6.13 14.85
C CYS A 84 3.54 -7.09 13.78
N ALA A 85 3.06 -6.57 12.65
CA ALA A 85 2.55 -7.40 11.56
C ALA A 85 3.63 -8.30 10.96
N PHE A 86 4.83 -7.77 10.69
CA PHE A 86 5.95 -8.57 10.21
C PHE A 86 6.44 -9.57 11.27
N SER A 87 6.44 -9.20 12.55
CA SER A 87 6.80 -10.11 13.64
C SER A 87 5.81 -11.28 13.74
N PHE A 88 4.51 -10.98 13.65
CA PHE A 88 3.44 -11.99 13.65
C PHE A 88 3.50 -12.89 12.40
N ALA A 89 3.67 -12.30 11.22
CA ALA A 89 3.86 -13.04 9.98
C ALA A 89 5.09 -13.97 10.06
N GLY A 90 6.21 -13.49 10.61
CA GLY A 90 7.40 -14.31 10.85
C GLY A 90 7.12 -15.50 11.77
N ALA A 91 6.40 -15.29 12.87
CA ALA A 91 6.00 -16.37 13.78
C ALA A 91 5.07 -17.40 13.10
N LEU A 92 4.10 -16.95 12.30
CA LEU A 92 3.20 -17.84 11.55
C LEU A 92 3.93 -18.66 10.48
N THR A 93 4.95 -18.08 9.83
CA THR A 93 5.77 -18.77 8.85
C THR A 93 6.65 -19.85 9.50
N LEU A 94 7.26 -19.55 10.65
CA LEU A 94 8.08 -20.51 11.39
C LEU A 94 7.28 -21.67 12.00
N THR A 95 6.03 -21.41 12.43
CA THR A 95 5.15 -22.45 13.00
C THR A 95 4.50 -23.34 11.95
N GLY A 96 4.62 -23.00 10.65
CA GLY A 96 3.96 -23.73 9.56
C GLY A 96 2.44 -23.51 9.48
N ALA A 97 1.88 -22.68 10.36
CA ALA A 97 0.44 -22.35 10.36
C ALA A 97 0.01 -21.75 9.02
N LEU A 98 0.87 -20.90 8.43
CA LEU A 98 0.62 -20.31 7.12
C LEU A 98 0.46 -21.39 6.04
N THR A 99 1.32 -22.42 6.03
CA THR A 99 1.24 -23.55 5.10
C THR A 99 -0.06 -24.34 5.25
N ILE A 100 -0.57 -24.50 6.47
CA ILE A 100 -1.86 -25.16 6.73
C ILE A 100 -3.01 -24.34 6.14
N ILE A 101 -3.02 -23.02 6.38
CA ILE A 101 -4.06 -22.12 5.84
C ILE A 101 -4.04 -22.17 4.31
N ILE A 102 -2.87 -22.11 3.69
CA ILE A 102 -2.71 -22.19 2.23
C ILE A 102 -3.18 -23.54 1.70
N ASN A 103 -2.78 -24.66 2.32
CA ASN A 103 -3.24 -25.98 1.89
C ASN A 103 -4.76 -26.07 1.92
N ARG A 104 -5.40 -25.58 2.99
CA ARG A 104 -6.87 -25.57 3.10
C ARG A 104 -7.50 -24.66 2.07
N LEU A 105 -6.94 -23.48 1.84
CA LEU A 105 -7.41 -22.53 0.84
C LEU A 105 -7.35 -23.13 -0.58
N LEU A 106 -6.24 -23.80 -0.92
CA LEU A 106 -6.04 -24.45 -2.21
C LEU A 106 -6.92 -25.70 -2.40
N THR A 107 -7.52 -26.27 -1.35
CA THR A 107 -8.55 -27.33 -1.54
C THR A 107 -9.88 -26.79 -2.09
N ILE A 108 -10.11 -25.48 -1.97
CA ILE A 108 -11.32 -24.81 -2.46
C ILE A 108 -11.02 -24.12 -3.79
N ILE A 109 -9.83 -23.53 -3.91
CA ILE A 109 -9.40 -22.73 -5.05
C ILE A 109 -8.66 -23.59 -6.07
N HIS A 110 -9.30 -23.78 -7.24
CA HIS A 110 -8.77 -24.61 -8.33
C HIS A 110 -8.40 -23.78 -9.57
N SER A 111 -8.78 -22.50 -9.64
CA SER A 111 -8.49 -21.61 -10.78
C SER A 111 -7.86 -20.28 -10.36
N VAL A 112 -7.13 -19.65 -11.29
CA VAL A 112 -6.48 -18.35 -11.08
C VAL A 112 -7.49 -17.26 -10.72
N GLY A 113 -8.66 -17.26 -11.38
CA GLY A 113 -9.75 -16.32 -11.08
C GLY A 113 -10.31 -16.51 -9.66
N GLN A 114 -10.44 -17.75 -9.19
CA GLN A 114 -10.84 -18.02 -7.80
C GLN A 114 -9.79 -17.53 -6.79
N LEU A 115 -8.49 -17.68 -7.11
CA LEU A 115 -7.41 -17.18 -6.26
C LEU A 115 -7.44 -15.65 -6.15
N ILE A 116 -7.60 -14.97 -7.27
CA ILE A 116 -7.73 -13.50 -7.32
C ILE A 116 -8.97 -13.04 -6.56
N ALA A 117 -10.13 -13.68 -6.78
CA ALA A 117 -11.37 -13.35 -6.07
C ALA A 117 -11.23 -13.53 -4.55
N ALA A 118 -10.60 -14.62 -4.10
CA ALA A 118 -10.32 -14.85 -2.69
C ALA A 118 -9.36 -13.80 -2.12
N THR A 119 -8.32 -13.43 -2.88
CA THR A 119 -7.37 -12.38 -2.50
C THR A 119 -8.08 -11.04 -2.33
N ILE A 120 -8.95 -10.66 -3.27
CA ILE A 120 -9.75 -9.43 -3.21
C ILE A 120 -10.65 -9.44 -1.98
N GLY A 121 -11.43 -10.52 -1.79
CA GLY A 121 -12.34 -10.64 -0.67
C GLY A 121 -11.64 -10.57 0.68
N THR A 122 -10.52 -11.28 0.84
CA THR A 122 -9.71 -11.21 2.06
C THR A 122 -9.09 -9.83 2.27
N THR A 123 -8.59 -9.19 1.22
CA THR A 123 -8.00 -7.85 1.34
C THR A 123 -9.04 -6.84 1.78
N ILE A 124 -10.24 -6.84 1.19
CA ILE A 124 -11.34 -5.96 1.60
C ILE A 124 -11.76 -6.24 3.05
N LEU A 125 -11.86 -7.51 3.45
CA LEU A 125 -12.22 -7.89 4.81
C LEU A 125 -11.18 -7.41 5.83
N VAL A 126 -9.89 -7.60 5.55
CA VAL A 126 -8.81 -7.12 6.43
C VAL A 126 -8.77 -5.59 6.47
N THR A 127 -8.99 -4.92 5.33
CA THR A 127 -9.09 -3.45 5.26
C THR A 127 -10.22 -2.95 6.14
N GLY A 128 -11.41 -3.54 6.00
CA GLY A 128 -12.59 -3.22 6.79
C GLY A 128 -12.39 -3.48 8.28
N ALA A 129 -11.77 -4.60 8.65
CA ALA A 129 -11.55 -4.95 10.06
C ALA A 129 -10.46 -4.12 10.73
N THR A 130 -9.39 -3.78 10.01
CA THR A 130 -8.18 -3.18 10.59
C THR A 130 -8.19 -1.66 10.53
N SER A 131 -8.95 -1.06 9.60
CA SER A 131 -9.01 0.39 9.38
C SER A 131 -7.68 1.06 9.02
N ASP A 132 -6.62 0.27 8.76
CA ASP A 132 -5.28 0.69 8.39
C ASP A 132 -4.91 0.07 7.03
N GLY A 133 -4.77 0.93 6.01
CA GLY A 133 -4.43 0.51 4.65
C GLY A 133 -3.09 -0.22 4.52
N LYS A 134 -2.13 -0.04 5.44
CA LYS A 134 -0.83 -0.74 5.37
C LYS A 134 -0.96 -2.16 5.85
N LEU A 135 -1.64 -2.38 6.97
CA LEU A 135 -1.95 -3.73 7.46
C LEU A 135 -2.84 -4.49 6.47
N ALA A 136 -3.77 -3.79 5.86
CA ALA A 136 -4.64 -4.31 4.82
C ALA A 136 -3.90 -4.88 3.61
N LEU A 137 -2.76 -4.29 3.22
CA LEU A 137 -1.96 -4.80 2.10
C LEU A 137 -0.97 -5.88 2.56
N LEU A 138 -0.36 -5.72 3.75
CA LEU A 138 0.69 -6.61 4.25
C LEU A 138 0.17 -8.00 4.61
N VAL A 139 -0.96 -8.10 5.32
CA VAL A 139 -1.47 -9.40 5.80
C VAL A 139 -1.89 -10.31 4.64
N PRO A 140 -2.69 -9.87 3.66
CA PRO A 140 -3.01 -10.69 2.48
C PRO A 140 -1.78 -10.98 1.61
N ALA A 141 -0.82 -10.05 1.53
CA ALA A 141 0.40 -10.28 0.75
C ALA A 141 1.14 -11.50 1.28
N GLU A 142 1.40 -11.58 2.59
CA GLU A 142 2.10 -12.75 3.13
C GLU A 142 1.21 -14.00 3.15
N LEU A 143 -0.10 -13.83 3.36
CA LEU A 143 -1.06 -14.94 3.36
C LEU A 143 -1.13 -15.68 2.01
N PHE A 144 -1.18 -14.93 0.91
CA PHE A 144 -1.42 -15.48 -0.43
C PHE A 144 -0.15 -15.68 -1.26
N LYS A 145 1.00 -15.12 -0.86
CA LYS A 145 2.30 -15.24 -1.57
C LYS A 145 2.64 -16.66 -2.01
N ASP A 146 2.54 -17.60 -1.09
CA ASP A 146 2.85 -19.01 -1.37
C ASP A 146 1.76 -19.70 -2.21
N ALA A 147 0.50 -19.29 -2.07
CA ALA A 147 -0.59 -19.79 -2.91
C ALA A 147 -0.40 -19.38 -4.39
N TYR A 148 -0.04 -18.12 -4.64
CA TYR A 148 0.30 -17.64 -5.99
C TYR A 148 1.51 -18.37 -6.56
N ARG A 149 2.55 -18.58 -5.75
CA ARG A 149 3.75 -19.32 -6.16
C ARG A 149 3.45 -20.77 -6.51
N ARG A 150 2.61 -21.46 -5.73
CA ARG A 150 2.18 -22.84 -6.00
C ARG A 150 1.36 -22.99 -7.28
N MET A 151 0.60 -21.95 -7.65
CA MET A 151 -0.14 -21.91 -8.92
C MET A 151 0.71 -21.40 -10.11
N GLY A 152 2.02 -21.19 -9.92
CA GLY A 152 2.94 -20.75 -10.97
C GLY A 152 2.73 -19.31 -11.42
N LEU A 153 2.20 -18.44 -10.54
CA LEU A 153 1.95 -17.03 -10.82
C LEU A 153 3.11 -16.15 -10.32
N ASP A 154 3.43 -15.10 -11.07
CA ASP A 154 4.40 -14.08 -10.66
C ASP A 154 3.82 -13.24 -9.50
N THR A 155 4.68 -12.84 -8.56
CA THR A 155 4.34 -11.97 -7.42
C THR A 155 3.73 -10.63 -7.85
N LYS A 156 3.99 -10.16 -9.08
CA LYS A 156 3.33 -8.98 -9.65
C LYS A 156 1.82 -9.10 -9.70
N ASN A 157 1.27 -10.28 -9.97
CA ASN A 157 -0.19 -10.46 -9.99
C ASN A 157 -0.77 -10.27 -8.59
N LEU A 158 -0.12 -10.85 -7.57
CA LEU A 158 -0.52 -10.68 -6.17
C LEU A 158 -0.47 -9.19 -5.75
N SER A 159 0.63 -8.51 -6.05
CA SER A 159 0.78 -7.08 -5.75
C SER A 159 -0.31 -6.26 -6.43
N ARG A 160 -0.56 -6.48 -7.73
CA ARG A 160 -1.63 -5.80 -8.46
C ARG A 160 -3.00 -6.04 -7.83
N THR A 161 -3.35 -7.29 -7.54
CA THR A 161 -4.65 -7.65 -6.97
C THR A 161 -4.86 -7.04 -5.58
N ILE A 162 -3.81 -7.01 -4.75
CA ILE A 162 -3.87 -6.41 -3.43
C ILE A 162 -4.01 -4.89 -3.51
N GLU A 163 -3.32 -4.22 -4.43
CA GLU A 163 -3.50 -2.78 -4.68
C GLU A 163 -4.92 -2.45 -5.18
N ASP A 164 -5.44 -3.24 -6.13
CA ASP A 164 -6.79 -3.08 -6.67
C ASP A 164 -7.88 -3.31 -5.59
N ALA A 165 -7.63 -4.15 -4.59
CA ALA A 165 -8.60 -4.50 -3.55
C ALA A 165 -8.45 -3.72 -2.23
N GLY A 166 -7.23 -3.31 -1.88
CA GLY A 166 -6.93 -2.56 -0.67
C GLY A 166 -7.00 -1.07 -0.96
N THR A 167 -6.02 -0.55 -1.70
CA THR A 167 -5.83 0.89 -1.95
C THR A 167 -7.02 1.54 -2.63
N VAL A 168 -7.61 0.85 -3.61
CA VAL A 168 -8.71 1.43 -4.40
C VAL A 168 -10.05 1.38 -3.66
N ILE A 169 -10.24 0.47 -2.71
CA ILE A 169 -11.49 0.30 -1.96
C ILE A 169 -11.46 0.98 -0.59
N GLU A 170 -10.28 1.22 -0.03
CA GLU A 170 -10.10 1.89 1.26
C GLU A 170 -10.98 3.14 1.44
N PRO A 171 -11.13 4.04 0.44
CA PRO A 171 -11.98 5.23 0.57
C PRO A 171 -13.47 4.97 0.77
N LEU A 172 -13.97 3.77 0.44
CA LEU A 172 -15.38 3.39 0.61
C LEU A 172 -15.73 3.01 2.05
N LEU A 173 -14.73 2.73 2.88
CA LEU A 173 -14.93 2.29 4.25
C LEU A 173 -14.95 3.53 5.17
N PRO A 174 -16.08 3.86 5.84
CA PRO A 174 -16.25 5.14 6.53
C PRO A 174 -15.30 5.36 7.70
N TRP A 175 -14.77 4.28 8.26
CA TRP A 175 -13.88 4.30 9.42
C TRP A 175 -12.40 4.20 9.04
N THR A 176 -12.04 4.15 7.76
CA THR A 176 -10.64 4.23 7.32
C THR A 176 -10.16 5.68 7.26
N SER A 177 -8.85 5.88 7.36
CA SER A 177 -8.26 7.21 7.22
C SER A 177 -8.57 7.84 5.85
N ALA A 178 -8.55 7.03 4.79
CA ALA A 178 -8.89 7.50 3.43
C ALA A 178 -10.38 7.86 3.31
N GLY A 179 -11.28 7.06 3.89
CA GLY A 179 -12.72 7.32 3.86
C GLY A 179 -13.11 8.58 4.62
N VAL A 180 -12.53 8.80 5.81
CA VAL A 180 -12.72 10.04 6.59
C VAL A 180 -12.16 11.25 5.85
N TYR A 181 -10.98 11.12 5.23
CA TYR A 181 -10.39 12.19 4.44
C TYR A 181 -11.26 12.60 3.24
N MET A 182 -11.82 11.63 2.52
CA MET A 182 -12.71 11.90 1.39
C MET A 182 -14.02 12.54 1.83
N ALA A 183 -14.64 12.03 2.89
CA ALA A 183 -15.88 12.57 3.45
C ALA A 183 -15.70 14.03 3.92
N THR A 184 -14.60 14.32 4.63
CA THR A 184 -14.28 15.68 5.11
C THR A 184 -13.95 16.65 3.99
N THR A 185 -13.27 16.19 2.94
CA THR A 185 -12.89 17.05 1.81
C THR A 185 -14.09 17.40 0.92
N LEU A 186 -14.98 16.43 0.68
CA LEU A 186 -16.16 16.60 -0.17
C LEU A 186 -17.37 17.17 0.60
N GLY A 187 -17.35 17.16 1.94
CA GLY A 187 -18.46 17.63 2.77
C GLY A 187 -19.68 16.71 2.75
N VAL A 188 -19.51 15.46 2.32
CA VAL A 188 -20.58 14.45 2.23
C VAL A 188 -20.22 13.23 3.06
N SER A 189 -21.22 12.47 3.51
CA SER A 189 -20.95 11.22 4.23
C SER A 189 -20.32 10.18 3.28
N THR A 190 -19.50 9.27 3.81
CA THR A 190 -18.88 8.21 2.99
C THR A 190 -19.93 7.31 2.32
N LEU A 191 -21.11 7.14 2.94
CA LEU A 191 -22.20 6.37 2.34
C LEU A 191 -22.85 7.08 1.16
N ASP A 192 -22.90 8.42 1.18
CA ASP A 192 -23.38 9.21 0.03
C ASP A 192 -22.37 9.22 -1.12
N LEU A 193 -21.08 9.06 -0.82
CA LEU A 193 -20.01 8.89 -1.81
C LEU A 193 -20.04 7.50 -2.48
N LEU A 194 -20.53 6.50 -1.76
CA LEU A 194 -20.53 5.09 -2.16
C LEU A 194 -21.08 4.83 -3.59
N PRO A 195 -22.21 5.41 -4.05
CA PRO A 195 -22.68 5.23 -5.44
C PRO A 195 -21.80 5.91 -6.49
N TRP A 196 -21.08 6.97 -6.14
CA TRP A 196 -20.26 7.76 -7.06
C TRP A 196 -18.83 7.23 -7.20
N ALA A 197 -18.43 6.29 -6.35
CA ALA A 197 -17.13 5.64 -6.35
C ALA A 197 -16.97 4.61 -7.51
N ILE A 198 -17.34 5.00 -8.73
CA ILE A 198 -17.35 4.14 -9.93
C ILE A 198 -15.97 3.52 -10.16
N GLN A 199 -14.90 4.30 -9.98
CA GLN A 199 -13.53 3.82 -10.13
C GLN A 199 -13.21 2.67 -9.17
N CYS A 200 -13.76 2.70 -7.96
CA CYS A 200 -13.50 1.70 -6.94
C CYS A 200 -14.12 0.35 -7.33
N TYR A 201 -15.37 0.36 -7.80
CA TYR A 201 -16.02 -0.84 -8.31
C TYR A 201 -15.42 -1.33 -9.64
N ALA A 202 -15.08 -0.39 -10.53
CA ALA A 202 -14.48 -0.72 -11.82
C ALA A 202 -13.15 -1.47 -11.64
N ALA A 203 -12.30 -1.06 -10.69
CA ALA A 203 -11.03 -1.74 -10.42
C ALA A 203 -11.24 -3.20 -9.99
N ILE A 204 -12.14 -3.47 -9.03
CA ILE A 204 -12.48 -4.86 -8.64
C ILE A 204 -13.02 -5.63 -9.85
N PHE A 205 -13.96 -5.03 -10.57
CA PHE A 205 -14.63 -5.68 -11.69
C PHE A 205 -13.63 -6.08 -12.78
N PHE A 206 -12.72 -5.17 -13.16
CA PHE A 206 -11.65 -5.46 -14.10
C PHE A 206 -10.64 -6.47 -13.54
N ALA A 207 -10.27 -6.40 -12.27
CA ALA A 207 -9.39 -7.38 -11.64
C ALA A 207 -9.97 -8.79 -11.70
N LEU A 208 -11.28 -8.94 -11.44
CA LEU A 208 -11.99 -10.22 -11.57
C LEU A 208 -12.04 -10.68 -13.03
N ILE A 209 -12.40 -9.80 -13.98
CA ILE A 209 -12.42 -10.15 -15.41
C ILE A 209 -11.03 -10.64 -15.86
N TYR A 210 -9.97 -9.92 -15.53
CA TYR A 210 -8.61 -10.32 -15.89
C TYR A 210 -8.19 -11.62 -15.20
N GLY A 211 -8.61 -11.83 -13.96
CA GLY A 211 -8.38 -13.08 -13.24
C GLY A 211 -9.04 -14.31 -13.86
N PHE A 212 -10.28 -14.18 -14.33
CA PHE A 212 -11.02 -15.28 -14.98
C PHE A 212 -10.69 -15.45 -16.46
N SER A 213 -10.44 -14.36 -17.19
CA SER A 213 -10.09 -14.40 -18.62
C SER A 213 -8.63 -14.80 -18.86
N GLY A 214 -7.75 -14.67 -17.85
CA GLY A 214 -6.33 -14.93 -17.97
C GLY A 214 -5.54 -13.84 -18.71
N ILE A 215 -6.19 -12.75 -19.11
CA ILE A 215 -5.54 -11.64 -19.82
C ILE A 215 -4.68 -10.83 -18.81
N GLY A 216 -3.39 -10.70 -19.10
CA GLY A 216 -2.46 -9.92 -18.26
C GLY A 216 -1.98 -10.64 -16.99
N ILE A 217 -2.21 -11.96 -16.88
CA ILE A 217 -1.68 -12.79 -15.80
C ILE A 217 -0.24 -13.20 -16.11
N ALA A 218 0.72 -12.67 -15.35
CA ALA A 218 2.12 -13.05 -15.47
C ALA A 218 2.38 -14.41 -14.79
N ARG A 219 2.96 -15.37 -15.52
CA ARG A 219 3.35 -16.67 -14.98
C ARG A 219 4.86 -16.72 -14.73
N THR A 220 5.28 -17.43 -13.69
CA THR A 220 6.71 -17.64 -13.42
C THR A 220 7.34 -18.52 -14.50
N ALA A 221 8.57 -18.20 -14.92
CA ALA A 221 9.30 -18.92 -15.98
C ALA A 221 9.37 -20.44 -15.77
N THR A 222 9.41 -20.88 -14.50
CA THR A 222 9.45 -22.30 -14.11
C THR A 222 8.18 -23.09 -14.43
N ALA A 223 7.05 -22.42 -14.69
CA ALA A 223 5.77 -23.06 -15.06
C ALA A 223 5.61 -23.24 -16.58
N SER A 224 6.43 -22.57 -17.40
CA SER A 224 6.37 -22.70 -18.87
C SER A 224 6.95 -24.02 -19.39
N GLU A 225 7.66 -24.78 -18.56
CA GLU A 225 8.24 -26.08 -18.95
C GLU A 225 7.35 -27.29 -18.66
N LYS A 226 6.22 -27.14 -17.95
CA LYS A 226 5.37 -28.29 -17.60
C LYS A 226 3.91 -28.09 -18.03
N SER A 227 3.65 -28.36 -19.32
CA SER A 227 2.54 -29.16 -19.88
C SER A 227 1.96 -28.57 -21.19
N PRO A 228 1.53 -29.37 -22.20
CA PRO A 228 1.58 -30.83 -22.34
C PRO A 228 2.23 -31.33 -23.66
N GLN A 229 3.08 -32.36 -23.58
CA GLN A 229 3.35 -33.24 -24.72
C GLN A 229 2.43 -34.46 -24.55
N SER A 230 1.25 -34.40 -25.17
CA SER A 230 0.38 -35.56 -25.38
C SER A 230 -0.04 -35.60 -26.85
N SER A 231 0.06 -36.80 -27.43
CA SER A 231 -0.27 -37.23 -28.79
C SER A 231 0.83 -36.98 -29.84
N VAL A 232 1.56 -38.04 -30.21
CA VAL A 232 1.31 -38.78 -31.46
C VAL A 232 1.67 -40.26 -31.23
N THR A 233 0.74 -41.11 -31.65
CA THR A 233 0.77 -42.55 -31.85
C THR A 233 1.95 -43.04 -32.68
N GLU A 234 2.63 -44.11 -32.24
CA GLU A 234 2.80 -45.40 -32.92
C GLU A 234 3.42 -46.42 -31.96
#